data_AF-A0A0Q8ZRA4-F1
#
_entry.id   AF-A0A0Q8ZRA4-F1
#
_cell.length_a   1.000
_cell.length_b   1.000
_cell.length_c   1.000
_cell.angle_alpha   90.00
_cell.angle_beta   90.00
_cell.angle_gamma   90.00
#
_symmetry.space_group_name_H-M   'P 1'
#
loop_
_entity.id
_entity.type
_entity.pdbx_description
1 polymer ?
#
loop_
_entity_poly.entity_id
_entity_poly.type
_entity_poly.pdbx_seq_one_letter_code
_entity_poly.pdbx_strand_id
1 'polypeptide(L)'
;MNFNASYAFMKEISGKDYFLNFQSAYNIEKSTMYYPDEIYEDQIHNFNFSGAVFNVSVSTLFKGFIFPTLTFGYARKNNYADLDKIEITDFQFIENPSENNIIRGYGPVVNAHVGNYKKFDRYPLKMTVSFIPGEDKKNNNKLLPGGTLYYSADFGNTKPVHKLGLIAFLTKQNNETGIRSSLIGIGMQVKDFTNNLNSDNSVAKRTEINISASISLL
;
A
#
# COMPACT_ATOMS: atom_id res chain seq x y z
N MET A 1 16.05 -1.95 2.03
CA MET A 1 16.56 -0.82 1.22
C MET A 1 15.57 -0.56 0.12
N ASN A 2 15.10 0.68 -0.05
CA ASN A 2 14.03 1.01 -0.98
C ASN A 2 14.50 2.08 -1.97
N PHE A 3 14.32 1.83 -3.25
CA PHE A 3 14.56 2.78 -4.34
C PHE A 3 13.24 3.09 -5.02
N ASN A 4 12.97 4.36 -5.28
CA ASN A 4 11.77 4.80 -5.99
C ASN A 4 12.19 5.80 -7.09
N ALA A 5 11.69 5.61 -8.30
CA ALA A 5 11.81 6.55 -9.39
C ALA A 5 10.44 6.79 -10.01
N SER A 6 10.10 8.07 -10.22
CA SER A 6 8.83 8.50 -10.81
C SER A 6 9.14 9.51 -11.90
N TYR A 7 8.60 9.29 -13.09
CA TYR A 7 8.72 10.21 -14.22
C TYR A 7 7.33 10.53 -14.76
N ALA A 8 7.01 11.82 -14.84
CA ALA A 8 5.73 12.29 -15.33
C ALA A 8 5.94 13.30 -16.46
N PHE A 9 5.13 13.20 -17.51
CA PHE A 9 5.09 14.20 -18.56
C PHE A 9 3.67 14.41 -19.08
N MET A 10 3.44 15.61 -19.59
CA MET A 10 2.16 16.03 -20.16
C MET A 10 2.33 16.16 -21.67
N LYS A 11 1.33 15.69 -22.43
CA LYS A 11 1.27 15.85 -23.88
C LYS A 11 -0.14 16.21 -24.31
N GLU A 12 -0.27 17.27 -25.09
CA GLU A 12 -1.53 17.63 -25.74
C GLU A 12 -1.69 16.82 -27.03
N ILE A 13 -2.84 16.16 -27.19
CA ILE A 13 -3.20 15.45 -28.42
C ILE A 13 -4.65 15.81 -28.76
N SER A 14 -4.86 16.43 -29.93
CA SER A 14 -6.20 16.80 -30.42
C SER A 14 -7.01 17.69 -29.45
N GLY A 15 -6.36 18.68 -28.81
CA GLY A 15 -7.00 19.60 -27.87
C GLY A 15 -7.37 18.98 -26.52
N LYS A 16 -6.77 17.84 -26.17
CA LYS A 16 -6.91 17.19 -24.87
C LYS A 16 -5.55 16.96 -24.24
N ASP A 17 -5.45 17.26 -22.95
CA ASP A 17 -4.26 17.00 -22.16
C ASP A 17 -4.24 15.56 -21.69
N TYR A 18 -3.12 14.89 -21.97
CA TYR A 18 -2.80 13.55 -21.49
C TYR A 18 -1.61 13.64 -20.55
N PHE A 19 -1.73 12.99 -19.40
CA PHE A 19 -0.70 12.88 -18.40
C PHE A 19 -0.25 11.43 -18.35
N LEU A 20 1.03 11.19 -18.60
CA LEU A 20 1.63 9.88 -18.46
C LEU A 20 2.57 9.90 -17.26
N ASN A 21 2.43 8.91 -16.38
CA ASN A 21 3.29 8.73 -15.22
C ASN A 21 3.82 7.30 -15.19
N PHE A 22 5.15 7.18 -15.14
CA PHE A 22 5.87 5.93 -14.98
C PHE A 22 6.46 5.90 -13.58
N GLN A 23 6.09 4.88 -12.80
CA GLN A 23 6.63 4.66 -11.47
C GLN A 23 7.34 3.33 -11.44
N SER A 24 8.55 3.32 -10.90
CA SER A 24 9.29 2.12 -10.59
C SER A 24 9.75 2.15 -9.15
N ALA A 25 9.67 1.02 -8.48
CA ALA A 25 10.18 0.86 -7.13
C ALA A 25 10.90 -0.48 -7.00
N TYR A 26 11.95 -0.50 -6.20
CA TYR A 26 12.70 -1.71 -5.87
C TYR A 26 12.93 -1.77 -4.37
N ASN A 27 12.46 -2.84 -3.74
CA ASN A 27 12.48 -3.02 -2.30
C ASN A 27 13.25 -4.29 -1.95
N ILE A 28 14.25 -4.17 -1.08
CA ILE A 28 14.93 -5.30 -0.46
C ILE A 28 14.48 -5.41 0.99
N GLU A 29 13.81 -6.50 1.31
CA GLU A 29 13.30 -6.85 2.64
C GLU A 29 14.14 -7.99 3.22
N LYS A 30 14.65 -7.80 4.44
CA LYS A 30 15.29 -8.89 5.19
C LYS A 30 14.21 -9.64 5.97
N SER A 31 14.24 -10.96 5.90
CA SER A 31 13.24 -11.83 6.49
C SER A 31 13.91 -12.97 7.26
N THR A 32 13.28 -13.40 8.34
CA THR A 32 13.71 -14.51 9.19
C THR A 32 12.56 -15.48 9.33
N MET A 33 12.72 -16.70 8.81
CA MET A 33 11.74 -17.78 8.91
C MET A 33 12.17 -18.80 9.94
N TYR A 34 11.18 -19.44 10.57
CA TYR A 34 11.37 -20.59 11.44
C TYR A 34 10.72 -21.83 10.85
N TYR A 35 11.49 -22.91 10.75
CA TYR A 35 11.01 -24.22 10.29
C TYR A 35 11.15 -25.23 11.44
N PRO A 36 10.04 -25.55 12.14
CA PRO A 36 10.09 -26.44 13.32
C PRO A 36 10.50 -27.87 12.99
N ASP A 37 10.28 -28.29 11.74
CA ASP A 37 10.55 -29.66 11.27
C ASP A 37 12.01 -29.87 10.83
N GLU A 38 12.84 -28.81 10.83
CA GLU A 38 14.26 -28.91 10.51
C GLU A 38 15.12 -29.22 11.77
N ILE A 39 16.35 -29.70 11.54
CA ILE A 39 17.30 -29.92 12.63
C ILE A 39 17.61 -28.61 13.35
N TYR A 40 17.87 -28.67 14.66
CA TYR A 40 17.96 -27.50 15.55
C TYR A 40 18.81 -26.34 14.98
N GLU A 41 19.99 -26.65 14.43
CA GLU A 41 20.91 -25.65 13.85
C GLU A 41 20.36 -24.94 12.60
N ASP A 42 19.46 -25.60 11.86
CA ASP A 42 18.87 -25.11 10.63
C ASP A 42 17.47 -24.54 10.83
N GLN A 43 16.91 -24.55 12.05
CA GLN A 43 15.52 -24.10 12.22
C GLN A 43 15.30 -22.61 11.91
N ILE A 44 16.34 -21.78 11.91
CA ILE A 44 16.26 -20.33 11.69
C ILE A 44 16.90 -19.94 10.36
N HIS A 45 16.08 -19.52 9.40
CA HIS A 45 16.51 -19.14 8.05
C HIS A 45 16.43 -17.64 7.83
N ASN A 46 17.57 -17.02 7.58
CA ASN A 46 17.65 -15.61 7.19
C ASN A 46 17.81 -15.48 5.68
N PHE A 47 16.95 -14.68 5.03
CA PHE A 47 17.07 -14.40 3.60
C PHE A 47 16.61 -12.99 3.26
N ASN A 48 16.93 -12.59 2.03
CA ASN A 48 16.48 -11.32 1.47
C ASN A 48 15.42 -11.59 0.40
N PHE A 49 14.29 -10.91 0.51
CA PHE A 49 13.34 -10.76 -0.58
C PHE A 49 13.68 -9.51 -1.38
N SER A 50 13.64 -9.62 -2.70
CA SER A 50 13.76 -8.49 -3.63
C SER A 50 12.45 -8.35 -4.41
N GLY A 51 11.73 -7.27 -4.12
CA GLY A 51 10.50 -6.88 -4.79
C GLY A 51 10.75 -5.79 -5.81
N ALA A 52 10.12 -5.90 -6.97
CA ALA A 52 10.12 -4.88 -8.01
C ALA A 52 8.68 -4.49 -8.31
N VAL A 53 8.44 -3.19 -8.48
CA VAL A 53 7.13 -2.63 -8.83
C VAL A 53 7.31 -1.71 -10.03
N PHE A 54 6.47 -1.88 -11.04
CA PHE A 54 6.40 -1.00 -12.21
C PHE A 54 4.95 -0.65 -12.45
N ASN A 55 4.63 0.64 -12.51
CA ASN A 55 3.29 1.12 -12.82
C ASN A 55 3.36 2.15 -13.94
N VAL A 56 2.40 2.06 -14.86
CA VAL A 56 2.13 3.08 -15.86
C VAL A 56 0.75 3.62 -15.57
N SER A 57 0.65 4.94 -15.45
CA SER A 57 -0.61 5.64 -15.30
C SER A 57 -0.83 6.57 -16.47
N VAL A 58 -2.04 6.53 -17.02
CA VAL A 58 -2.51 7.44 -18.05
C VAL A 58 -3.73 8.17 -17.50
N SER A 59 -3.66 9.50 -17.50
CA SER A 59 -4.76 10.35 -17.09
C SER A 59 -5.07 11.37 -18.16
N THR A 60 -6.29 11.89 -18.16
CA THR A 60 -6.68 12.97 -19.07
C THR A 60 -7.65 13.91 -18.38
N LEU A 61 -7.60 15.19 -18.73
CA LEU A 61 -8.51 16.20 -18.20
C LEU A 61 -9.65 16.45 -19.20
N PHE A 62 -10.86 16.04 -18.82
CA PHE A 62 -12.08 16.29 -19.59
C PHE A 62 -12.84 17.48 -19.01
N LYS A 63 -13.20 18.42 -19.88
CA LYS A 63 -14.01 19.61 -19.57
C LYS A 63 -13.45 20.48 -18.44
N GLY A 64 -12.17 20.33 -18.07
CA GLY A 64 -11.53 21.10 -17.01
C GLY A 64 -11.89 20.69 -15.57
N PHE A 65 -12.71 19.64 -15.38
CA PHE A 65 -13.12 19.22 -14.03
C PHE A 65 -13.28 17.70 -13.84
N ILE A 66 -13.18 16.88 -14.89
CA ILE A 66 -13.24 15.41 -14.78
C ILE A 66 -11.88 14.85 -15.16
N PHE A 67 -11.28 14.07 -14.26
CA PHE A 67 -9.93 13.54 -14.39
C PHE A 67 -9.91 12.02 -14.23
N PRO A 68 -10.28 11.25 -15.28
CA PRO A 68 -10.09 9.81 -15.29
C PRO A 68 -8.60 9.47 -15.32
N THR A 69 -8.24 8.43 -14.56
CA THR A 69 -6.90 7.85 -14.54
C THR A 69 -7.02 6.33 -14.62
N LEU A 70 -6.24 5.74 -15.50
CA LEU A 70 -6.03 4.30 -15.59
C LEU A 70 -4.57 4.02 -15.22
N THR A 71 -4.36 3.17 -14.23
CA THR A 71 -3.04 2.67 -13.84
C THR A 71 -3.01 1.17 -14.01
N PHE A 72 -1.99 0.65 -14.66
CA PHE A 72 -1.71 -0.78 -14.73
C PHE A 72 -0.24 -1.01 -14.43
N GLY A 73 0.10 -2.20 -13.96
CA GLY A 73 1.47 -2.46 -13.57
C GLY A 73 1.80 -3.92 -13.33
N TYR A 74 2.99 -4.10 -12.78
CA TYR A 74 3.56 -5.35 -12.30
C TYR A 74 4.14 -5.12 -10.91
N ALA A 75 3.99 -6.09 -10.02
CA ALA A 75 4.59 -6.07 -8.70
C ALA A 75 5.00 -7.48 -8.29
N ARG A 76 6.29 -7.69 -8.03
CA ARG A 76 6.80 -8.88 -7.35
C ARG A 76 6.67 -8.69 -5.85
N LYS A 77 5.89 -9.57 -5.20
CA LYS A 77 5.58 -9.52 -3.77
C LYS A 77 5.87 -10.85 -3.08
N ASN A 78 5.76 -10.83 -1.76
CA ASN A 78 5.78 -12.01 -0.91
C ASN A 78 4.66 -11.91 0.14
N ASN A 79 4.35 -13.00 0.85
CA ASN A 79 3.34 -13.05 1.93
C ASN A 79 3.96 -13.01 3.33
N TYR A 80 5.22 -12.61 3.52
CA TYR A 80 5.92 -12.67 4.82
C TYR A 80 5.15 -11.92 5.92
N ALA A 81 4.61 -10.74 5.59
CA ALA A 81 3.82 -9.93 6.53
C ALA A 81 2.47 -10.57 6.92
N ASP A 82 2.00 -11.57 6.17
CA ASP A 82 0.76 -12.31 6.44
C ASP A 82 1.02 -13.61 7.22
N LEU A 83 2.30 -13.97 7.46
CA LEU A 83 2.67 -15.16 8.22
C LEU A 83 2.58 -14.92 9.73
N ASP A 84 2.48 -16.01 10.50
CA ASP A 84 2.42 -15.91 11.96
C ASP A 84 3.79 -15.52 12.51
N LYS A 85 3.81 -14.46 13.32
CA LYS A 85 5.02 -13.99 14.00
C LYS A 85 5.27 -14.81 15.26
N ILE A 86 6.51 -15.24 15.45
CA ILE A 86 6.95 -15.96 16.65
C ILE A 86 8.20 -15.31 17.25
N GLU A 87 8.40 -15.58 18.53
CA GLU A 87 9.59 -15.19 19.28
C GLU A 87 10.31 -16.47 19.71
N ILE A 88 11.60 -16.58 19.37
CA ILE A 88 12.46 -17.72 19.69
C ILE A 88 13.54 -17.23 20.64
N THR A 89 13.71 -17.95 21.75
CA THR A 89 14.76 -17.67 22.72
C THR A 89 15.54 -18.95 22.95
N ASP A 90 16.83 -18.93 22.62
CA ASP A 90 17.73 -20.01 22.97
C ASP A 90 18.38 -19.73 24.33
N PHE A 91 18.03 -20.52 25.33
CA PHE A 91 18.50 -20.30 26.70
C PHE A 91 19.83 -21.02 26.93
N GLN A 92 20.86 -20.23 27.25
CA GLN A 92 22.05 -20.74 27.91
C GLN A 92 21.84 -20.69 29.41
N PHE A 93 22.03 -21.82 30.07
CA PHE A 93 21.90 -21.94 31.51
C PHE A 93 23.28 -21.92 32.16
N ILE A 94 23.51 -20.98 33.08
CA ILE A 94 24.67 -21.02 33.99
C ILE A 94 24.16 -21.43 35.37
N GLU A 95 24.83 -22.43 35.94
CA GLU A 95 24.65 -22.86 37.32
C GLU A 95 25.68 -22.15 38.21
N ASN A 96 25.23 -21.49 39.28
CA ASN A 96 26.13 -20.90 40.29
C ASN A 96 26.25 -21.84 41.50
N PRO A 97 27.37 -22.57 41.66
CA PRO A 97 27.50 -23.57 42.72
C PRO A 97 27.65 -22.99 44.13
N SER A 98 27.82 -21.67 44.28
CA SER A 98 28.10 -21.03 45.59
C SER A 98 26.85 -20.48 46.30
N GLU A 99 25.69 -20.41 45.63
CA GLU A 99 24.42 -19.94 46.21
C GLU A 99 23.27 -20.84 45.73
N ASN A 100 22.90 -21.84 46.53
CA ASN A 100 21.64 -22.61 46.47
C ASN A 100 21.01 -22.82 45.07
N ASN A 101 21.62 -23.63 44.20
CA ASN A 101 21.00 -24.16 42.97
C ASN A 101 20.25 -23.12 42.11
N ILE A 102 20.70 -21.85 42.08
CA ILE A 102 20.08 -20.83 41.25
C ILE A 102 20.59 -21.02 39.82
N ILE A 103 19.73 -21.54 38.95
CA ILE A 103 19.96 -21.62 37.51
C ILE A 103 19.52 -20.29 36.88
N ARG A 104 20.44 -19.58 36.23
CA ARG A 104 20.11 -18.38 35.44
C ARG A 104 20.17 -18.72 33.95
N GLY A 105 19.03 -18.60 33.28
CA GLY A 105 18.93 -18.67 31.83
C GLY A 105 19.10 -17.27 31.21
N TYR A 106 19.99 -17.13 30.23
CA TYR A 106 20.05 -15.96 29.37
C TYR A 106 20.15 -16.41 27.92
N GLY A 107 19.55 -15.66 27.02
CA GLY A 107 19.44 -16.05 25.62
C GLY A 107 19.14 -14.87 24.72
N PRO A 108 19.71 -14.82 23.50
CA PRO A 108 19.28 -13.85 22.50
C PRO A 108 17.85 -14.17 22.06
N VAL A 109 17.04 -13.12 21.90
CA VAL A 109 15.69 -13.21 21.37
C VAL A 109 15.72 -13.00 19.86
N VAL A 110 15.19 -13.95 19.10
CA VAL A 110 15.04 -13.87 17.64
C VAL A 110 13.56 -13.78 17.29
N ASN A 111 13.19 -12.72 16.56
CA ASN A 111 11.84 -12.58 16.01
C ASN A 111 11.81 -13.21 14.61
N ALA A 112 10.98 -14.23 14.41
CA ALA A 112 10.85 -14.94 13.15
C ALA A 112 9.38 -15.06 12.74
N HIS A 113 9.13 -15.54 11.52
CA HIS A 113 7.79 -15.93 11.08
C HIS A 113 7.74 -17.44 10.78
N VAL A 114 6.59 -18.05 10.99
CA VAL A 114 6.34 -19.47 10.72
C VAL A 114 5.23 -19.63 9.68
N GLY A 115 5.35 -20.65 8.83
CA GLY A 115 4.34 -21.00 7.84
C GLY A 115 4.87 -21.10 6.41
N ASN A 116 3.96 -21.15 5.44
CA ASN A 116 4.31 -21.35 4.03
C ASN A 116 4.63 -20.02 3.34
N TYR A 117 5.91 -19.66 3.32
CA TYR A 117 6.41 -18.50 2.60
C TYR A 117 6.33 -18.68 1.08
N LYS A 118 5.76 -17.69 0.40
CA LYS A 118 5.57 -17.68 -1.06
C LYS A 118 5.99 -16.33 -1.64
N LYS A 119 6.72 -16.40 -2.74
CA LYS A 119 6.98 -15.27 -3.64
C LYS A 119 6.01 -15.37 -4.81
N PHE A 120 5.44 -14.25 -5.23
CA PHE A 120 4.47 -14.25 -6.32
C PHE A 120 4.47 -12.91 -7.05
N ASP A 121 4.04 -12.97 -8.30
CA ASP A 121 3.84 -11.82 -9.15
C ASP A 121 2.39 -11.37 -9.11
N ARG A 122 2.18 -10.05 -9.13
CA ARG A 122 0.88 -9.40 -9.23
C ARG A 122 0.87 -8.39 -10.37
N TYR A 123 -0.30 -8.23 -10.95
CA TYR A 123 -0.59 -7.27 -12.00
C TYR A 123 -1.66 -6.31 -11.50
N PRO A 124 -1.27 -5.24 -10.76
CA PRO A 124 -2.22 -4.26 -10.27
C PRO A 124 -2.88 -3.51 -11.43
N LEU A 125 -4.19 -3.32 -11.33
CA LEU A 125 -5.00 -2.47 -12.18
C LEU A 125 -5.77 -1.50 -11.28
N LYS A 126 -5.74 -0.21 -11.58
CA LYS A 126 -6.52 0.80 -10.87
C LYS A 126 -7.17 1.74 -11.87
N MET A 127 -8.45 1.99 -11.67
CA MET A 127 -9.23 2.97 -12.41
C MET A 127 -9.74 4.00 -11.42
N THR A 128 -9.55 5.28 -11.72
CA THR A 128 -10.13 6.36 -10.92
C THR A 128 -10.83 7.35 -11.82
N VAL A 129 -11.90 7.95 -11.33
CA VAL A 129 -12.53 9.11 -11.94
C VAL A 129 -12.66 10.16 -10.85
N SER A 130 -11.87 11.23 -10.98
CA SER A 130 -11.89 12.35 -10.05
C SER A 130 -12.68 13.51 -10.63
N PHE A 131 -13.59 14.07 -9.85
CA PHE A 131 -14.25 15.34 -10.09
C PHE A 131 -13.52 16.40 -9.27
N ILE A 132 -12.85 17.31 -9.96
CA ILE A 132 -12.00 18.35 -9.38
C ILE A 132 -12.56 19.71 -9.81
N PRO A 133 -12.94 20.60 -8.88
CA PRO A 133 -13.44 21.92 -9.23
C PRO A 133 -12.41 22.72 -10.03
N GLY A 134 -12.84 23.44 -11.06
CA GLY A 134 -11.97 24.25 -11.89
C GLY A 134 -11.27 25.40 -11.14
N GLU A 135 -10.21 25.93 -11.73
CA GLU A 135 -9.34 26.97 -11.15
C GLU A 135 -9.78 28.40 -11.50
N ASP A 136 -11.07 28.62 -11.72
CA ASP A 136 -11.62 29.93 -12.09
C ASP A 136 -11.29 31.01 -11.04
N LYS A 137 -10.84 32.18 -11.50
CA LYS A 137 -10.53 33.33 -10.63
C LYS A 137 -11.69 33.75 -9.70
N LYS A 138 -12.96 33.48 -10.09
CA LYS A 138 -14.16 33.76 -9.28
C LYS A 138 -14.31 32.82 -8.06
N ASN A 139 -13.57 31.73 -8.04
CA ASN A 139 -13.58 30.70 -7.01
C ASN A 139 -12.32 30.72 -6.13
N ASN A 140 -11.48 31.75 -6.29
CA ASN A 140 -10.30 31.95 -5.47
C ASN A 140 -10.71 32.06 -3.99
N ASN A 141 -9.94 31.44 -3.09
CA ASN A 141 -10.26 31.27 -1.67
C ASN A 141 -11.54 30.49 -1.29
N LYS A 142 -12.35 29.98 -2.23
CA LYS A 142 -13.54 29.18 -1.90
C LYS A 142 -13.20 27.71 -1.67
N LEU A 143 -13.80 27.15 -0.61
CA LEU A 143 -13.87 25.71 -0.41
C LEU A 143 -14.85 25.11 -1.39
N LEU A 144 -14.37 24.21 -2.26
CA LEU A 144 -15.22 23.55 -3.24
C LEU A 144 -15.15 22.02 -3.07
N PRO A 145 -16.29 21.32 -3.13
CA PRO A 145 -16.33 19.88 -3.03
C PRO A 145 -15.79 19.23 -4.31
N GLY A 146 -14.98 18.20 -4.13
CA GLY A 146 -14.58 17.26 -5.17
C GLY A 146 -14.84 15.84 -4.72
N GLY A 147 -14.62 14.89 -5.62
CA GLY A 147 -14.74 13.48 -5.27
C GLY A 147 -14.01 12.57 -6.24
N THR A 148 -13.64 11.39 -5.78
CA THR A 148 -13.01 10.36 -6.60
C THR A 148 -13.75 9.06 -6.40
N LEU A 149 -14.26 8.49 -7.49
CA LEU A 149 -14.63 7.08 -7.53
C LEU A 149 -13.40 6.30 -7.98
N TYR A 150 -13.11 5.18 -7.34
CA TYR A 150 -12.04 4.30 -7.79
C TYR A 150 -12.37 2.83 -7.67
N TYR A 151 -11.79 2.06 -8.57
CA TYR A 151 -11.74 0.63 -8.56
C TYR A 151 -10.27 0.19 -8.62
N SER A 152 -9.89 -0.83 -7.88
CA SER A 152 -8.59 -1.47 -8.04
C SER A 152 -8.71 -2.98 -7.99
N ALA A 153 -7.93 -3.67 -8.81
CA ALA A 153 -7.80 -5.12 -8.80
C ALA A 153 -6.34 -5.51 -8.79
N ASP A 154 -6.01 -6.51 -7.98
CA ASP A 154 -4.71 -7.18 -8.01
C ASP A 154 -4.91 -8.58 -8.63
N PHE A 155 -4.44 -8.79 -9.86
CA PHE A 155 -4.46 -10.09 -10.52
C PHE A 155 -3.14 -10.84 -10.27
N GLY A 156 -3.14 -12.19 -10.18
CA GLY A 156 -1.92 -12.97 -9.98
C GLY A 156 -2.16 -14.41 -9.50
N ASN A 157 -1.12 -15.07 -8.97
CA ASN A 157 -1.14 -16.48 -8.54
C ASN A 157 -1.96 -16.75 -7.25
N THR A 158 -2.71 -15.76 -6.78
CA THR A 158 -3.68 -15.85 -5.69
C THR A 158 -5.03 -15.34 -6.20
N LYS A 159 -6.13 -15.72 -5.55
CA LYS A 159 -7.47 -15.22 -5.93
C LYS A 159 -7.47 -13.68 -6.03
N PRO A 160 -8.07 -13.11 -7.09
CA PRO A 160 -7.95 -11.69 -7.36
C PRO A 160 -8.67 -10.88 -6.29
N VAL A 161 -8.03 -9.78 -5.86
CA VAL A 161 -8.56 -8.88 -4.83
C VAL A 161 -9.11 -7.65 -5.49
N HIS A 162 -10.42 -7.46 -5.39
CA HIS A 162 -11.09 -6.31 -5.97
C HIS A 162 -11.50 -5.33 -4.87
N LYS A 163 -11.16 -4.05 -5.07
CA LYS A 163 -11.53 -2.96 -4.17
C LYS A 163 -12.33 -1.94 -4.96
N LEU A 164 -13.39 -1.44 -4.35
CA LEU A 164 -14.19 -0.35 -4.87
C LEU A 164 -14.33 0.68 -3.77
N GLY A 165 -14.10 1.95 -4.08
CA GLY A 165 -14.21 3.00 -3.08
C GLY A 165 -14.55 4.35 -3.68
N LEU A 166 -15.02 5.22 -2.80
CA LEU A 166 -15.34 6.60 -3.09
C LEU A 166 -14.64 7.49 -2.06
N ILE A 167 -14.12 8.62 -2.51
CA ILE A 167 -13.53 9.66 -1.67
C ILE A 167 -14.29 10.93 -1.96
N ALA A 168 -14.85 11.58 -0.96
CA ALA A 168 -15.36 12.94 -1.04
C ALA A 168 -14.36 13.86 -0.34
N PHE A 169 -14.01 14.99 -0.94
CA PHE A 169 -13.03 15.90 -0.36
C PHE A 169 -13.38 17.36 -0.60
N LEU A 170 -12.88 18.24 0.26
CA LEU A 170 -12.95 19.69 0.10
C LEU A 170 -11.60 20.19 -0.40
N THR A 171 -11.66 21.07 -1.38
CA THR A 171 -10.47 21.68 -1.97
C THR A 171 -10.44 23.18 -1.73
N LYS A 172 -9.23 23.75 -1.63
CA LYS A 172 -9.02 25.20 -1.61
C LYS A 172 -7.95 25.57 -2.63
N GLN A 173 -8.20 26.67 -3.33
CA GLN A 173 -7.23 27.26 -4.23
C GLN A 173 -6.27 28.14 -3.44
N ASN A 174 -4.97 27.93 -3.67
CA ASN A 174 -3.92 28.76 -3.12
C ASN A 174 -3.88 30.09 -3.89
N ASN A 175 -3.84 31.21 -3.16
CA ASN A 175 -3.84 32.55 -3.75
C ASN A 175 -2.53 32.89 -4.48
N GLU A 176 -1.41 32.32 -4.06
CA GLU A 176 -0.07 32.58 -4.60
C GLU A 176 0.20 31.72 -5.83
N THR A 177 -0.10 30.43 -5.75
CA THR A 177 0.20 29.48 -6.84
C THR A 177 -0.96 29.31 -7.81
N GLY A 178 -2.19 29.70 -7.43
CA GLY A 178 -3.39 29.45 -8.22
C GLY A 178 -3.83 27.98 -8.24
N ILE A 179 -3.06 27.09 -7.63
CA ILE A 179 -3.29 25.63 -7.64
C ILE A 179 -4.31 25.25 -6.58
N ARG A 180 -5.26 24.39 -6.96
CA ARG A 180 -6.29 23.86 -6.04
C ARG A 180 -5.86 22.53 -5.41
N SER A 181 -5.77 22.50 -4.09
CA SER A 181 -5.33 21.34 -3.30
C SER A 181 -6.45 20.80 -2.41
N SER A 182 -6.46 19.48 -2.18
CA SER A 182 -7.36 18.84 -1.20
C SER A 182 -6.94 19.20 0.23
N LEU A 183 -7.90 19.58 1.07
CA LEU A 183 -7.68 19.92 2.49
C LEU A 183 -8.14 18.81 3.41
N ILE A 184 -9.37 18.32 3.22
CA ILE A 184 -9.94 17.25 4.02
C ILE A 184 -10.75 16.34 3.11
N GLY A 185 -10.67 15.05 3.36
CA GLY A 185 -11.37 14.03 2.61
C GLY A 185 -11.84 12.90 3.51
N ILE A 186 -13.00 12.35 3.16
CA ILE A 186 -13.55 11.14 3.74
C ILE A 186 -13.64 10.12 2.61
N GLY A 187 -12.98 8.99 2.80
CA GLY A 187 -13.01 7.85 1.90
C GLY A 187 -13.78 6.69 2.50
N MET A 188 -14.56 6.02 1.69
CA MET A 188 -15.13 4.71 2.01
C MET A 188 -14.65 3.72 0.96
N GLN A 189 -14.22 2.54 1.40
CA GLN A 189 -13.76 1.48 0.50
C GLN A 189 -14.29 0.13 0.94
N VAL A 190 -14.70 -0.70 0.00
CA VAL A 190 -15.00 -2.11 0.23
C VAL A 190 -13.80 -2.92 -0.26
N LYS A 191 -13.14 -3.61 0.67
CA LYS A 191 -12.05 -4.56 0.38
C LYS A 191 -12.65 -5.91 -0.02
N ASP A 192 -12.23 -6.46 -1.15
CA ASP A 192 -12.69 -7.77 -1.62
C ASP A 192 -14.23 -7.85 -1.73
N PHE A 193 -14.82 -6.93 -2.50
CA PHE A 193 -16.28 -6.89 -2.70
C PHE A 193 -16.81 -8.15 -3.41
N THR A 194 -15.94 -8.86 -4.14
CA THR A 194 -16.21 -10.12 -4.85
C THR A 194 -16.16 -11.36 -3.95
N ASN A 195 -15.80 -11.21 -2.67
CA ASN A 195 -15.74 -12.30 -1.70
C ASN A 195 -14.73 -13.42 -2.02
N ASN A 196 -13.63 -13.07 -2.69
CA ASN A 196 -12.66 -14.04 -3.17
C ASN A 196 -11.72 -14.52 -2.06
N LEU A 197 -11.28 -13.62 -1.17
CA LEU A 197 -10.35 -13.92 -0.07
C LEU A 197 -11.05 -14.13 1.26
N ASN A 198 -12.16 -13.43 1.51
CA ASN A 198 -12.83 -13.41 2.81
C ASN A 198 -14.19 -14.09 2.75
N SER A 199 -14.26 -15.35 2.30
CA SER A 199 -15.50 -16.05 1.87
C SER A 199 -16.67 -16.03 2.86
N ASP A 200 -16.46 -15.69 4.13
CA ASP A 200 -17.47 -15.70 5.19
C ASP A 200 -17.66 -14.35 5.92
N ASN A 201 -17.05 -13.27 5.41
CA ASN A 201 -17.20 -11.94 5.99
C ASN A 201 -18.36 -11.15 5.35
N SER A 202 -19.20 -10.54 6.19
CA SER A 202 -20.24 -9.61 5.72
C SER A 202 -19.61 -8.40 5.01
N VAL A 203 -20.35 -7.77 4.09
CA VAL A 203 -19.89 -6.56 3.37
C VAL A 203 -19.49 -5.46 4.36
N ALA A 204 -20.21 -5.31 5.48
CA ALA A 204 -19.91 -4.34 6.53
C ALA A 204 -18.51 -4.53 7.16
N LYS A 205 -18.09 -5.78 7.41
CA LYS A 205 -16.74 -6.09 7.94
C LYS A 205 -15.62 -5.85 6.93
N ARG A 206 -15.98 -5.72 5.65
CA ARG A 206 -15.07 -5.45 4.52
C ARG A 206 -15.03 -3.99 4.13
N THR A 207 -15.90 -3.17 4.71
CA THR A 207 -15.94 -1.73 4.49
C THR A 207 -14.98 -1.04 5.46
N GLU A 208 -14.12 -0.19 4.91
CA GLU A 208 -13.24 0.67 5.69
C GLU A 208 -13.56 2.13 5.38
N ILE A 209 -13.59 2.93 6.44
CA ILE A 209 -13.74 4.38 6.37
C ILE A 209 -12.37 4.97 6.69
N ASN A 210 -11.88 5.82 5.80
CA ASN A 210 -10.61 6.49 5.92
C ASN A 210 -10.86 8.00 5.96
N ILE A 211 -10.21 8.70 6.88
CA ILE A 211 -10.24 10.16 6.95
C ILE A 211 -8.84 10.65 6.60
N SER A 212 -8.75 11.50 5.60
CA SER A 212 -7.50 12.15 5.20
C SER A 212 -7.61 13.65 5.44
N ALA A 213 -6.66 14.24 6.15
CA ALA A 213 -6.53 15.68 6.26
C ALA A 213 -5.13 16.07 5.77
N SER A 214 -5.07 17.08 4.91
CA SER A 214 -3.86 17.71 4.41
C SER A 214 -3.89 19.15 4.90
N ILE A 215 -3.12 19.43 5.97
CA ILE A 215 -2.95 20.78 6.47
C ILE A 215 -1.80 21.39 5.67
N SER A 216 -2.13 22.11 4.60
CA SER A 216 -1.16 23.02 3.98
C SER A 216 -1.03 24.23 4.91
N LEU A 217 0.10 24.33 5.60
CA LEU A 217 0.56 25.54 6.28
C LEU A 217 1.02 26.54 5.22
N LEU A 218 0.06 27.23 4.58
CA LEU A 218 0.28 28.44 3.80
C LEU A 218 -0.70 29.50 4.28
#